data_AF-A0A357ALM8-F1
#
_entry.id   AF-A0A357ALM8-F1
#
_cell.length_a   1.000
_cell.length_b   1.000
_cell.length_c   1.000
_cell.angle_alpha   90.00
_cell.angle_beta   90.00
_cell.angle_gamma   90.00
#
_symmetry.space_group_name_H-M   'P 1'
#
loop_
_entity.id
_entity.type
_entity.pdbx_description
1 polymer ?
#
loop_
_entity_poly.entity_id
_entity_poly.type
_entity_poly.pdbx_seq_one_letter_code
_entity_poly.pdbx_strand_id
1 'polypeptide(L)'
;SLFFLCIFLPVSLGLYYLIKNRSYRNWILMLTSLFFYAWGEPVWITILILSTFLNWFLALKISENRGNWKGKTVLMLSVAENLLILV
;
A
#
# COMPACT_ATOMS: atom_id res chain seq x y z
N SER A 1 -9.10 12.46 14.66
CA SER A 1 -9.16 12.56 16.14
C SER A 1 -7.80 12.94 16.68
N LEU A 2 -7.64 14.05 17.42
CA LEU A 2 -6.33 14.47 17.96
C LEU A 2 -5.71 13.43 18.91
N PHE A 3 -6.56 12.70 19.64
CA PHE A 3 -6.15 11.62 20.54
C PHE A 3 -5.39 10.50 19.81
N PHE A 4 -5.76 10.23 18.56
CA PHE A 4 -5.07 9.25 17.73
C PHE A 4 -3.63 9.68 17.44
N LEU A 5 -3.45 10.90 16.93
CA LEU A 5 -2.12 11.43 16.60
C LEU A 5 -1.21 11.46 17.84
N CYS A 6 -1.75 11.87 18.98
CA CYS A 6 -1.00 11.91 20.24
C CYS A 6 -0.55 10.53 20.76
N ILE A 7 -1.25 9.44 20.45
CA ILE A 7 -0.86 8.08 20.84
C ILE A 7 -0.04 7.39 19.75
N PHE A 8 -0.46 7.55 18.50
CA PHE A 8 0.17 6.93 17.33
C PHE A 8 1.61 7.41 17.13
N LEU A 9 1.87 8.70 17.30
CA LEU A 9 3.17 9.30 17.07
C LEU A 9 4.25 8.82 18.06
N PRO A 10 4.02 8.81 19.40
CA PRO A 10 4.99 8.25 20.34
C PRO A 10 5.13 6.72 20.22
N VAL A 11 4.06 5.99 19.90
CA VAL A 11 4.15 4.53 19.66
C VAL A 11 4.97 4.23 18.41
N SER A 12 4.74 4.96 17.31
CA SER A 12 5.50 4.83 16.06
C SER A 12 6.98 5.13 16.26
N LEU A 13 7.30 6.23 16.94
CA LEU A 13 8.68 6.60 17.24
C LEU A 13 9.34 5.60 18.21
N GLY A 14 8.61 5.13 19.22
CA GLY A 14 9.08 4.10 20.15
C GLY A 14 9.45 2.81 19.42
N LEU A 15 8.55 2.29 18.58
CA LEU A 15 8.81 1.11 17.75
C LEU A 15 9.99 1.32 16.79
N TYR A 16 10.12 2.51 16.20
CA TYR A 16 11.24 2.86 15.32
C TYR A 16 12.59 2.82 16.05
N TYR A 17 12.67 3.38 17.27
CA TYR A 17 13.92 3.44 18.04
C TYR A 17 14.28 2.12 18.73
N LEU A 18 13.31 1.29 19.12
CA LEU A 18 13.58 -0.02 19.72
C LEU A 18 14.22 -1.01 18.74
N ILE A 19 14.07 -0.79 17.43
CA ILE A 19 14.41 -1.79 16.42
C ILE A 19 15.68 -1.41 15.70
N LYS A 20 16.76 -2.07 16.12
CA LYS A 20 18.11 -1.88 15.59
C LYS A 20 18.30 -2.51 14.20
N ASN A 21 17.44 -3.46 13.83
CA ASN A 21 17.55 -4.20 12.57
C ASN A 21 16.78 -3.52 11.43
N ARG A 22 17.47 -3.20 10.32
CA ARG A 22 16.92 -2.41 9.21
C ARG A 22 15.71 -3.07 8.53
N SER A 23 15.68 -4.40 8.41
CA SER A 23 14.56 -5.09 7.76
C SER A 23 13.26 -4.98 8.54
N TYR A 24 13.33 -5.15 9.87
CA TYR A 24 12.15 -5.03 10.74
C TYR A 24 11.67 -3.58 10.83
N ARG A 25 12.58 -2.61 10.73
CA ARG A 25 12.23 -1.18 10.73
C ARG A 25 11.37 -0.80 9.52
N ASN A 26 11.70 -1.30 8.33
CA ASN A 26 10.90 -1.07 7.12
C ASN A 26 9.51 -1.70 7.23
N TRP A 27 9.44 -2.93 7.74
CA TRP A 27 8.15 -3.60 7.95
C TRP A 27 7.25 -2.83 8.91
N ILE A 28 7.81 -2.29 9.99
CA ILE A 28 7.04 -1.52 10.96
C ILE A 28 6.63 -0.17 10.42
N LEU A 29 7.51 0.53 9.69
CA LEU A 29 7.12 1.75 8.99
C LEU A 29 5.93 1.50 8.05
N MET A 30 5.96 0.39 7.30
CA MET A 30 4.85 -0.03 6.45
C MET A 30 3.58 -0.29 7.27
N LEU A 31 3.64 -1.13 8.30
CA LEU A 31 2.48 -1.48 9.12
C LEU A 31 1.88 -0.25 9.80
N THR A 32 2.73 0.59 10.38
CA THR A 32 2.35 1.83 11.04
C THR A 32 1.70 2.80 10.07
N SER A 33 2.20 2.93 8.83
CA SER A 33 1.54 3.73 7.79
C SER A 33 0.17 3.16 7.39
N LEU A 34 0.01 1.83 7.33
CA LEU A 34 -1.28 1.19 7.12
C LEU A 34 -2.24 1.52 8.28
N PHE A 35 -1.83 1.30 9.53
CA PHE A 35 -2.65 1.64 10.70
C PHE A 35 -3.05 3.11 10.74
N PHE A 36 -2.16 4.01 10.31
CA PHE A 36 -2.47 5.43 10.14
C PHE A 36 -3.62 5.68 9.17
N TYR A 37 -3.57 5.03 8.02
CA TYR A 37 -4.58 5.15 6.98
C TYR A 37 -5.91 4.52 7.40
N ALA A 38 -5.87 3.43 8.18
CA ALA A 38 -7.05 2.69 8.64
C ALA A 38 -7.85 3.45 9.71
N TRP A 39 -7.17 4.27 10.51
CA TRP A 39 -7.76 4.92 11.68
C TRP A 39 -8.79 6.00 11.32
N GLY A 40 -8.61 6.67 10.18
CA GLY A 40 -9.56 7.68 9.70
C GLY A 40 -10.83 7.04 9.16
N GLU A 41 -10.69 6.13 8.19
CA GLU A 41 -11.79 5.40 7.58
C GLU A 41 -11.34 4.00 7.11
N PRO A 42 -11.71 2.92 7.82
CA PRO A 42 -11.20 1.56 7.57
C PRO A 42 -11.67 0.96 6.23
N VAL A 43 -12.70 1.53 5.62
CA VAL A 43 -13.20 1.09 4.30
C VAL A 43 -12.19 1.45 3.21
N TRP A 44 -11.65 2.66 3.21
CA TRP A 44 -10.73 3.13 2.17
C TRP A 44 -9.40 2.41 2.18
N ILE A 45 -8.87 2.08 3.36
CA ILE A 45 -7.62 1.32 3.41
C ILE A 45 -7.79 -0.09 2.85
N THR A 46 -8.95 -0.71 3.05
CA THR A 46 -9.22 -2.04 2.51
C THR A 46 -9.20 -1.99 0.98
N ILE A 47 -9.83 -0.96 0.39
CA ILE A 47 -9.78 -0.70 -1.06
C ILE A 47 -8.34 -0.42 -1.51
N LEU A 48 -7.57 0.37 -0.76
CA LEU A 48 -6.19 0.73 -1.10
C LEU A 48 -5.26 -0.48 -1.10
N ILE A 49 -5.35 -1.35 -0.09
CA ILE A 49 -4.58 -2.60 -0.01
C ILE A 49 -4.96 -3.51 -1.19
N LEU A 50 -6.26 -3.69 -1.44
CA LEU A 50 -6.76 -4.59 -2.48
C LEU A 50 -6.37 -4.08 -3.87
N SER A 51 -6.49 -2.77 -4.11
CA SER A 51 -6.02 -2.09 -5.32
C SER A 51 -4.52 -2.24 -5.54
N THR A 52 -3.71 -2.02 -4.49
CA THR A 52 -2.25 -2.16 -4.58
C THR A 52 -1.86 -3.60 -4.87
N PHE A 53 -2.56 -4.58 -4.28
CA PHE A 53 -2.33 -5.99 -4.52
C PHE A 53 -2.69 -6.41 -5.94
N LEU A 54 -3.87 -5.99 -6.44
CA LEU A 54 -4.28 -6.23 -7.83
C LEU A 54 -3.30 -5.58 -8.81
N ASN A 55 -2.90 -4.34 -8.57
CA ASN A 55 -1.93 -3.65 -9.41
C ASN A 55 -0.56 -4.36 -9.41
N TRP A 56 -0.09 -4.82 -8.25
CA TRP A 56 1.13 -5.62 -8.18
C TRP A 56 1.02 -6.93 -8.97
N PHE A 57 -0.11 -7.63 -8.87
CA PHE A 57 -0.35 -8.86 -9.63
C PHE A 57 -0.43 -8.61 -11.14
N LEU A 58 -1.11 -7.55 -11.57
CA LEU A 58 -1.19 -7.15 -12.98
C LEU A 58 0.19 -6.74 -13.49
N ALA A 59 0.96 -5.95 -12.73
CA ALA A 59 2.33 -5.56 -13.05
C ALA A 59 3.27 -6.77 -13.20
N LEU A 60 3.13 -7.78 -12.34
CA LEU A 60 3.90 -9.02 -12.44
C LEU A 60 3.56 -9.76 -13.75
N LYS A 61 2.28 -9.92 -14.08
CA LYS A 61 1.84 -10.52 -15.35
C LYS A 61 2.26 -9.73 -16.59
N ILE A 62 2.36 -8.41 -16.50
CA ILE A 62 2.90 -7.55 -17.57
C ILE A 62 4.40 -7.83 -17.74
N SER A 63 5.13 -7.96 -16.63
CA SER A 63 6.57 -8.21 -16.66
C SER A 63 6.93 -9.56 -17.29
N GLU A 64 6.13 -10.60 -17.06
CA GLU A 64 6.28 -11.92 -17.70
C GLU A 64 5.94 -11.91 -19.19
N ASN A 65 5.00 -11.05 -19.64
CA ASN A 65 4.56 -10.99 -21.03
C ASN A 65 5.15 -9.81 -21.82
N ARG A 66 6.32 -9.31 -21.40
CA ARG A 66 7.02 -8.20 -22.05
C ARG A 66 7.32 -8.56 -23.52
N GLY A 67 6.65 -7.89 -24.45
CA GLY A 67 6.83 -8.07 -25.90
C GLY A 67 5.64 -8.68 -26.64
N ASN A 68 4.62 -9.17 -25.93
CA ASN A 68 3.39 -9.71 -26.53
C ASN A 68 2.21 -8.73 -26.43
N TRP A 69 1.25 -8.80 -27.36
CA TRP A 69 0.06 -7.91 -27.37
C TRP A 69 -0.77 -8.00 -26.08
N LYS A 70 -0.72 -9.17 -25.41
CA LYS A 70 -1.31 -9.42 -24.09
C LYS A 70 -0.71 -8.56 -22.96
N GLY A 71 0.56 -8.17 -23.05
CA GLY A 71 1.16 -7.27 -22.07
C GLY A 71 0.61 -5.83 -22.17
N LYS A 72 0.27 -5.38 -23.38
CA LYS A 72 -0.35 -4.06 -23.59
C LYS A 72 -1.79 -4.00 -23.07
N THR A 73 -2.57 -5.08 -23.20
CA THR A 73 -3.94 -5.11 -22.68
C THR A 73 -3.98 -5.13 -21.15
N VAL A 74 -3.04 -5.84 -20.49
CA VAL A 74 -2.95 -5.83 -19.02
C VAL A 74 -2.48 -4.46 -18.49
N LEU A 75 -1.62 -3.76 -19.24
CA LEU A 75 -1.28 -2.36 -18.93
C LEU A 75 -2.50 -1.44 -19.03
N MET A 76 -3.26 -1.51 -20.13
CA MET A 76 -4.50 -0.73 -20.28
C MET A 76 -5.52 -1.04 -19.17
N LEU A 77 -5.66 -2.30 -18.78
CA LEU A 77 -6.54 -2.71 -17.68
C LEU A 77 -6.08 -2.14 -16.33
N SER A 78 -4.77 -2.15 -16.06
CA SER A 78 -4.20 -1.59 -14.82
C SER A 78 -4.40 -0.08 -14.74
N VAL A 79 -4.23 0.64 -15.85
CA VAL A 79 -4.48 2.09 -15.92
C VAL A 79 -5.97 2.39 -15.76
N ALA A 80 -6.84 1.59 -16.38
CA ALA A 80 -8.29 1.75 -16.27
C ALA A 80 -8.78 1.50 -14.83
N GLU A 81 -8.31 0.46 -14.14
CA GLU A 81 -8.60 0.23 -12.72
C GLU A 81 -8.11 1.40 -11.86
N ASN A 82 -6.88 1.90 -12.09
CA ASN A 82 -6.35 3.01 -11.32
C ASN A 82 -7.20 4.28 -11.51
N LEU A 83 -7.66 4.55 -12.74
CA LEU A 83 -8.56 5.67 -13.03
C LEU A 83 -9.94 5.49 -12.39
N LEU A 84 -10.49 4.27 -12.38
CA LEU A 84 -11.80 3.96 -11.82
C LEU A 84 -11.82 4.03 -10.29
N ILE A 85 -10.67 3.86 -9.64
CA ILE A 85 -10.49 4.04 -8.20
C ILE A 85 -10.28 5.51 -7.85
N LEU A 86 -9.75 6.30 -8.79
CA LEU A 86 -9.50 7.73 -8.62
C LEU A 86 -10.75 8.58 -8.84
N VAL A 87 -11.71 8.09 -9.63
CA VAL A 87 -13.04 8.71 -9.90
C VAL A 87 -14.07 8.19 -8.90
#